data_AF-A0A382SYI7-F1
#
_entry.id   AF-A0A382SYI7-F1
#
_cell.length_a   1.000
_cell.length_b   1.000
_cell.length_c   1.000
_cell.angle_alpha   90.00
_cell.angle_beta   90.00
_cell.angle_gamma   90.00
#
_symmetry.space_group_name_H-M   'P 1'
#
loop_
_entity.id
_entity.type
_entity.pdbx_description
1 polymer ?
#
loop_
_entity_poly.entity_id
_entity_poly.type
_entity_poly.pdbx_seq_one_letter_code
_entity_poly.pdbx_strand_id
1 'polypeptide(L)'
;MTSIQFEKRTLSNGLDVIVHRDHSVPMVAINVWYHVGAKNEEPGKTGFAHLFEHVMFEGSKNHNKDYFEPLQKIGANINGSTTSDRTNYWETLPSNYMDLALWLESDRMGFLLDALDQERFDLQRDVVKNERRQSYENRPYGLASLKLQELLFPAPHPYNWPVI
;
A
#
# COMPACT_ATOMS: atom_id res chain seq x y z
N MET A 1 17.49 10.36 24.29
CA MET A 1 16.94 9.90 22.99
C MET A 1 17.95 8.94 22.39
N THR A 2 17.56 7.69 22.14
CA THR A 2 18.44 6.71 21.48
C THR A 2 18.53 7.09 20.00
N SER A 3 19.73 7.25 19.46
CA SER A 3 19.96 7.49 18.04
C SER A 3 19.99 6.15 17.32
N ILE A 4 19.18 5.99 16.27
CA ILE A 4 19.18 4.81 15.41
C ILE A 4 20.15 5.08 14.26
N GLN A 5 21.17 4.23 14.12
CA GLN A 5 22.15 4.32 13.02
C GLN A 5 21.53 3.77 11.73
N PHE A 6 21.60 4.50 10.62
CA PHE A 6 21.13 4.03 9.32
C PHE A 6 22.00 4.56 8.19
N GLU A 7 22.00 3.86 7.05
CA GLU A 7 22.56 4.33 5.80
C GLU A 7 21.43 4.75 4.87
N LYS A 8 21.56 5.91 4.22
CA LYS A 8 20.66 6.34 3.15
C LYS A 8 21.45 6.45 1.85
N ARG A 9 20.90 5.91 0.76
CA ARG A 9 21.42 6.08 -0.60
C ARG A 9 20.27 6.32 -1.56
N THR A 10 20.49 7.16 -2.57
CA THR A 10 19.53 7.37 -3.66
C THR A 10 20.07 6.63 -4.89
N LEU A 11 19.27 5.72 -5.45
CA LEU A 11 19.63 4.98 -6.65
C LEU A 11 19.60 5.90 -7.88
N SER A 12 20.19 5.45 -8.99
CA SER A 12 20.26 6.24 -10.23
C SER A 12 18.89 6.54 -10.85
N ASN A 13 17.85 5.76 -10.51
CA ASN A 13 16.46 6.00 -10.92
C ASN A 13 15.69 6.93 -9.95
N GLY A 14 16.34 7.46 -8.91
CA GLY A 14 15.74 8.36 -7.92
C GLY A 14 15.11 7.68 -6.71
N LEU A 15 15.10 6.34 -6.64
CA LEU A 15 14.57 5.63 -5.47
C LEU A 15 15.48 5.81 -4.26
N ASP A 16 14.93 6.34 -3.17
CA ASP A 16 15.60 6.43 -1.88
C ASP A 16 15.56 5.06 -1.17
N VAL A 17 16.73 4.57 -0.76
CA VAL A 17 16.91 3.34 0.01
C VAL A 17 17.51 3.68 1.36
N ILE A 18 16.82 3.32 2.43
CA ILE A 18 17.25 3.53 3.81
C ILE A 18 17.41 2.17 4.49
N VAL A 19 18.59 1.90 5.04
CA VAL A 19 18.92 0.62 5.65
C VAL A 19 19.38 0.84 7.08
N HIS A 20 18.68 0.19 8.02
CA HIS A 20 19.16 -0.01 9.38
C HIS A 20 19.51 -1.49 9.55
N ARG A 21 20.73 -1.77 10.02
CA ARG A 21 21.23 -3.14 10.18
C ARG A 21 21.22 -3.51 11.67
N ASP A 22 20.40 -4.49 12.01
CA ASP A 22 20.38 -5.16 13.31
C ASP A 22 20.49 -6.67 13.09
N HIS A 23 21.31 -7.33 13.91
CA HIS A 23 21.55 -8.78 13.88
C HIS A 23 21.04 -9.50 15.13
N SER A 24 20.26 -8.81 15.97
CA SER A 24 19.66 -9.38 17.18
C SER A 24 18.78 -10.61 16.89
N VAL A 25 18.09 -10.62 15.74
CA VAL A 25 17.26 -11.72 15.25
C VAL A 25 17.45 -11.92 13.74
N PRO A 26 17.29 -13.14 13.20
CA PRO A 26 17.47 -13.44 11.78
C PRO A 26 16.24 -13.03 10.93
N MET A 27 15.71 -11.84 11.17
CA MET A 27 14.52 -11.28 10.49
C MET A 27 14.89 -10.02 9.71
N VAL A 28 14.11 -9.71 8.68
CA VAL A 28 14.18 -8.44 7.96
C VAL A 28 12.77 -7.84 7.87
N ALA A 29 12.69 -6.52 7.98
CA ALA A 29 11.48 -5.75 7.68
C ALA A 29 11.76 -4.88 6.46
N ILE A 30 10.98 -5.07 5.40
CA ILE A 30 11.03 -4.29 4.18
C ILE A 30 9.75 -3.45 4.13
N ASN A 31 9.90 -2.20 3.70
CA ASN A 31 8.76 -1.30 3.60
C ASN A 31 8.97 -0.33 2.43
N VAL A 32 8.07 -0.41 1.46
CA VAL A 32 8.08 0.46 0.27
C VAL A 32 7.05 1.55 0.48
N TRP A 33 7.53 2.80 0.49
CA TRP A 33 6.70 3.99 0.70
C TRP A 33 6.55 4.77 -0.60
N TYR A 34 5.31 4.96 -1.01
CA TYR A 34 4.95 5.83 -2.11
C TYR A 34 4.44 7.16 -1.55
N HIS A 35 5.01 8.27 -2.02
CA HIS A 35 4.54 9.61 -1.68
C HIS A 35 3.31 9.99 -2.53
N VAL A 36 2.27 9.17 -2.43
CA VAL A 36 0.98 9.36 -3.08
C VAL A 36 -0.10 8.84 -2.14
N GLY A 37 -1.21 9.55 -2.01
CA GLY A 37 -2.36 9.12 -1.22
C GLY A 37 -3.63 9.77 -1.73
N ALA A 38 -4.71 9.70 -0.94
CA ALA A 38 -6.01 10.22 -1.37
C ALA A 38 -5.98 11.72 -1.76
N LYS A 39 -5.10 12.52 -1.13
CA LYS A 39 -4.96 13.95 -1.45
C LYS A 39 -4.53 14.23 -2.89
N ASN A 40 -3.96 13.24 -3.56
CA ASN A 40 -3.42 13.37 -4.92
C ASN A 40 -4.47 13.04 -6.00
N GLU A 41 -5.69 12.70 -5.60
CA GLU A 41 -6.77 12.31 -6.50
C GLU A 41 -7.50 13.51 -7.11
N GLU A 42 -8.27 13.24 -8.16
CA GLU A 42 -9.14 14.22 -8.80
C GLU A 42 -10.59 14.04 -8.30
N PRO A 43 -11.35 15.14 -8.09
CA PRO A 43 -12.79 15.04 -7.85
C PRO A 43 -13.49 14.22 -8.94
N GLY A 44 -14.35 13.28 -8.52
CA GLY A 44 -15.01 12.32 -9.42
C GLY A 44 -14.18 11.06 -9.72
N LYS A 45 -12.93 10.99 -9.23
CA LYS A 45 -12.00 9.85 -9.32
C LYS A 45 -11.35 9.56 -7.95
N THR A 46 -12.14 9.63 -6.89
CA THR A 46 -11.67 9.44 -5.51
C THR A 46 -11.69 7.96 -5.10
N GLY A 47 -10.84 7.58 -4.15
CA GLY A 47 -10.71 6.20 -3.66
C GLY A 47 -9.78 5.32 -4.52
N PHE A 48 -9.11 5.91 -5.51
CA PHE A 48 -8.14 5.21 -6.34
C PHE A 48 -6.85 4.86 -5.59
N ALA A 49 -6.33 5.72 -4.73
CA ALA A 49 -5.14 5.40 -3.96
C ALA A 49 -5.35 4.11 -3.14
N HIS A 50 -6.51 3.97 -2.52
CA HIS A 50 -6.87 2.76 -1.77
C HIS A 50 -7.18 1.58 -2.70
N LEU A 51 -7.87 1.79 -3.82
CA LEU A 51 -8.10 0.71 -4.79
C LEU A 51 -6.79 0.14 -5.37
N PHE A 52 -5.82 1.00 -5.69
CA PHE A 52 -4.50 0.57 -6.17
C PHE A 52 -3.71 -0.16 -5.09
N GLU A 53 -3.95 0.12 -3.80
CA GLU A 53 -3.44 -0.71 -2.72
C GLU A 53 -3.90 -2.17 -2.85
N HIS A 54 -5.20 -2.40 -3.06
CA HIS A 54 -5.76 -3.74 -3.24
C HIS A 54 -5.24 -4.39 -4.51
N VAL A 55 -5.27 -3.66 -5.64
CA VAL A 55 -4.84 -4.16 -6.95
C VAL A 55 -3.36 -4.59 -6.95
N MET A 56 -2.51 -3.94 -6.15
CA MET A 56 -1.09 -4.30 -6.02
C MET A 56 -0.81 -5.66 -5.38
N PHE A 57 -1.85 -6.36 -4.91
CA PHE A 57 -1.75 -7.73 -4.42
C PHE A 57 -2.22 -8.80 -5.42
N GLU A 58 -2.85 -8.40 -6.53
CA GLU A 58 -3.46 -9.33 -7.50
C GLU A 58 -2.45 -9.94 -8.50
N GLY A 59 -1.19 -9.51 -8.41
CA GLY A 59 -0.09 -9.99 -9.23
C GLY A 59 0.49 -8.95 -10.18
N SER A 60 1.59 -9.32 -10.81
CA SER A 60 2.33 -8.49 -11.78
C SER A 60 2.87 -9.38 -12.90
N LYS A 61 3.54 -8.79 -13.91
CA LYS A 61 3.95 -9.53 -15.11
C LYS A 61 4.71 -10.81 -14.83
N ASN A 62 5.71 -10.76 -13.94
CA ASN A 62 6.60 -11.89 -13.71
C ASN A 62 6.11 -12.78 -12.55
N HIS A 63 5.23 -12.27 -11.68
CA HIS A 63 4.46 -13.03 -10.71
C HIS A 63 2.95 -12.76 -10.87
N ASN A 64 2.34 -13.38 -11.89
CA ASN A 64 0.92 -13.16 -12.21
C ASN A 64 -0.02 -14.04 -11.35
N LYS A 65 0.15 -13.94 -10.04
CA LYS A 65 -0.59 -14.65 -9.00
C LYS A 65 -0.70 -13.76 -7.77
N ASP A 66 -1.50 -14.21 -6.82
CA ASP A 66 -1.60 -13.61 -5.49
C ASP A 66 -0.21 -13.33 -4.88
N TYR A 67 -0.03 -12.09 -4.43
CA TYR A 67 1.22 -11.63 -3.85
C TYR A 67 1.47 -12.26 -2.47
N PHE A 68 0.41 -12.62 -1.74
CA PHE A 68 0.53 -13.14 -0.39
C PHE A 68 1.06 -14.57 -0.34
N GLU A 69 0.63 -15.43 -1.25
CA GLU A 69 0.90 -16.87 -1.24
C GLU A 69 2.40 -17.23 -1.06
N PRO A 70 3.37 -16.71 -1.86
CA PRO A 70 4.77 -17.07 -1.68
C PRO A 70 5.35 -16.59 -0.34
N LEU A 71 4.91 -15.42 0.14
CA LEU A 71 5.42 -14.81 1.37
C LEU A 71 4.83 -15.48 2.62
N GLN A 72 3.55 -15.86 2.59
CA GLN A 72 2.93 -16.60 3.71
C GLN A 72 3.53 -18.00 3.86
N LYS A 73 3.89 -18.68 2.77
CA LYS A 73 4.55 -20.00 2.81
C LYS A 73 5.89 -20.01 3.54
N ILE A 74 6.59 -18.87 3.56
CA ILE A 74 7.86 -18.70 4.28
C ILE A 74 7.68 -18.08 5.68
N GLY A 75 6.44 -17.90 6.13
CA GLY A 75 6.12 -17.34 7.44
C GLY A 75 6.22 -15.81 7.51
N ALA A 76 6.16 -15.10 6.38
CA ALA A 76 6.15 -13.65 6.38
C ALA A 76 4.82 -13.08 6.90
N ASN A 77 4.90 -11.95 7.61
CA ASN A 77 3.75 -11.10 7.90
C ASN A 77 3.81 -9.88 6.99
N ILE A 78 2.75 -9.63 6.22
CA ILE A 78 2.74 -8.65 5.14
C ILE A 78 1.43 -7.87 5.12
N ASN A 79 1.47 -6.59 4.74
CA ASN A 79 0.25 -5.80 4.55
C ASN A 79 0.51 -4.53 3.72
N GLY A 80 -0.58 -3.83 3.38
CA GLY A 80 -0.61 -2.49 2.79
C GLY A 80 -1.30 -1.50 3.73
N SER A 81 -1.09 -0.21 3.50
CA SER A 81 -2.00 0.82 4.03
C SER A 81 -1.95 2.09 3.20
N THR A 82 -3.11 2.73 3.07
CA THR A 82 -3.27 4.02 2.38
C THR A 82 -3.78 5.10 3.33
N THR A 83 -3.27 6.31 3.15
CA THR A 83 -3.69 7.52 3.86
C THR A 83 -3.90 8.66 2.86
N SER A 84 -4.23 9.86 3.35
CA SER A 84 -4.26 11.04 2.50
C SER A 84 -2.90 11.38 1.90
N ASP A 85 -1.78 11.07 2.57
CA ASP A 85 -0.44 11.52 2.16
C ASP A 85 0.44 10.45 1.53
N ARG A 86 0.14 9.18 1.77
CA ARG A 86 1.00 8.05 1.41
C ARG A 86 0.21 6.76 1.20
N THR A 87 0.81 5.86 0.45
CA THR A 87 0.53 4.44 0.41
C THR A 87 1.82 3.70 0.70
N ASN A 88 1.78 2.68 1.54
CA ASN A 88 2.94 1.82 1.75
C ASN A 88 2.56 0.36 1.76
N TYR A 89 3.53 -0.46 1.46
CA TYR A 89 3.46 -1.90 1.59
C TYR A 89 4.66 -2.37 2.38
N TRP A 90 4.46 -3.40 3.19
CA TRP A 90 5.52 -3.89 4.05
C TRP A 90 5.42 -5.38 4.27
N GLU A 91 6.58 -5.96 4.55
CA GLU A 91 6.72 -7.35 4.90
C GLU A 91 7.79 -7.53 5.98
N THR A 92 7.50 -8.39 6.93
CA THR A 92 8.46 -8.87 7.93
C THR A 92 8.63 -10.37 7.74
N LEU A 93 9.85 -10.82 7.45
CA LEU A 93 10.14 -12.17 7.01
C LEU A 93 11.52 -12.65 7.49
N PRO A 94 11.80 -13.96 7.46
CA PRO A 94 13.13 -14.48 7.73
C PRO A 94 14.16 -13.90 6.74
N SER A 95 15.30 -13.44 7.25
CA SER A 95 16.32 -12.70 6.49
C SER A 95 16.87 -13.45 5.28
N ASN A 96 16.85 -14.78 5.27
CA ASN A 96 17.29 -15.60 4.13
C ASN A 96 16.35 -15.55 2.92
N TYR A 97 15.17 -14.93 3.05
CA TYR A 97 14.20 -14.72 1.97
C TYR A 97 14.10 -13.25 1.53
N MET A 98 15.02 -12.38 1.98
CA MET A 98 15.03 -10.96 1.61
C MET A 98 14.98 -10.73 0.10
N ASP A 99 15.74 -11.52 -0.68
CA ASP A 99 15.81 -11.38 -2.14
C ASP A 99 14.46 -11.68 -2.81
N LEU A 100 13.68 -12.63 -2.26
CA LEU A 100 12.34 -12.94 -2.76
C LEU A 100 11.40 -11.74 -2.58
N ALA A 101 11.39 -11.15 -1.38
CA ALA A 101 10.54 -9.99 -1.09
C ALA A 101 10.93 -8.78 -1.95
N LEU A 102 12.23 -8.46 -2.04
CA LEU A 102 12.70 -7.35 -2.88
C LEU A 102 12.39 -7.57 -4.37
N TRP A 103 12.48 -8.81 -4.85
CA TRP A 103 12.11 -9.14 -6.23
C TRP A 103 10.61 -8.93 -6.47
N LEU A 104 9.76 -9.43 -5.56
CA LEU A 104 8.31 -9.26 -5.64
C LEU A 104 7.91 -7.78 -5.60
N GLU A 105 8.51 -6.99 -4.70
CA GLU A 105 8.29 -5.54 -4.62
C GLU A 105 8.68 -4.82 -5.92
N SER A 106 9.85 -5.16 -6.46
CA SER A 106 10.32 -4.59 -7.73
C SER A 106 9.40 -4.97 -8.90
N ASP A 107 8.88 -6.21 -8.92
CA ASP A 107 8.00 -6.67 -10.00
C ASP A 107 6.67 -5.92 -10.00
N ARG A 108 6.01 -5.82 -8.84
CA ARG A 108 4.74 -5.07 -8.76
C ARG A 108 4.92 -3.57 -9.00
N MET A 109 6.03 -2.97 -8.56
CA MET A 109 6.31 -1.55 -8.82
C MET A 109 6.49 -1.26 -10.32
N GLY A 110 7.21 -2.14 -11.02
CA GLY A 110 7.58 -1.91 -12.43
C GLY A 110 6.59 -2.46 -13.45
N PHE A 111 5.84 -3.51 -13.11
CA PHE A 111 5.12 -4.34 -14.08
C PHE A 111 3.70 -4.74 -13.64
N LEU A 112 3.08 -3.98 -12.74
CA LEU A 112 1.67 -4.19 -12.36
C LEU A 112 0.74 -4.15 -13.57
N LEU A 113 0.83 -3.08 -14.38
CA LEU A 113 -0.11 -2.80 -15.45
C LEU A 113 -0.13 -3.87 -16.54
N ASP A 114 0.99 -4.58 -16.73
CA ASP A 114 1.11 -5.66 -17.69
C ASP A 114 0.28 -6.90 -17.29
N ALA A 115 -0.07 -7.05 -16.01
CA ALA A 115 -0.88 -8.16 -15.48
C ALA A 115 -2.29 -7.73 -15.06
N LEU A 116 -2.61 -6.44 -15.12
CA LEU A 116 -3.91 -5.92 -14.74
C LEU A 116 -4.88 -6.02 -15.91
N ASP A 117 -5.90 -6.85 -15.75
CA ASP A 117 -7.05 -6.92 -16.65
C ASP A 117 -8.30 -6.30 -16.01
N GLN A 118 -9.32 -6.07 -16.85
CA GLN A 118 -10.56 -5.44 -16.43
C GLN A 118 -11.34 -6.28 -15.40
N GLU A 119 -11.26 -7.60 -15.50
CA GLU A 119 -11.99 -8.51 -14.61
C GLU A 119 -11.46 -8.41 -13.17
N ARG A 120 -10.14 -8.47 -12.99
CA ARG A 120 -9.49 -8.31 -11.69
C ARG A 120 -9.71 -6.92 -11.11
N PHE A 121 -9.61 -5.89 -11.95
CA PHE A 121 -9.88 -4.52 -11.51
C PHE A 121 -11.31 -4.36 -11.01
N ASP A 122 -12.29 -4.89 -11.75
CA ASP A 122 -13.70 -4.80 -11.37
C ASP A 122 -14.00 -5.60 -10.09
N LEU A 123 -13.39 -6.77 -9.93
CA LEU A 123 -13.47 -7.57 -8.71
C LEU A 123 -12.96 -6.79 -7.50
N GLN A 124 -11.75 -6.24 -7.56
CA GLN A 124 -11.18 -5.47 -6.45
C GLN A 124 -11.97 -4.20 -6.16
N ARG A 125 -12.52 -3.55 -7.19
CA ARG A 125 -13.44 -2.41 -6.98
C ARG A 125 -14.67 -2.81 -6.17
N ASP A 126 -15.25 -3.98 -6.43
CA ASP A 126 -16.40 -4.45 -5.66
C ASP A 126 -16.02 -4.90 -4.24
N VAL A 127 -14.82 -5.45 -4.03
CA VAL A 127 -14.26 -5.71 -2.68
C VAL A 127 -14.16 -4.41 -1.89
N VAL A 128 -13.53 -3.36 -2.44
CA VAL A 128 -13.38 -2.05 -1.79
C VAL A 128 -14.75 -1.41 -1.49
N LYS A 129 -15.72 -1.53 -2.39
CA LYS A 129 -17.09 -1.04 -2.14
C LYS A 129 -17.76 -1.77 -0.97
N ASN A 130 -17.53 -3.07 -0.82
CA ASN A 130 -18.03 -3.83 0.31
C ASN A 130 -17.31 -3.48 1.61
N GLU A 131 -16.00 -3.24 1.56
CA GLU A 131 -15.24 -2.75 2.71
C GLU A 131 -15.78 -1.39 3.19
N ARG A 132 -16.03 -0.45 2.28
CA ARG A 132 -16.63 0.86 2.60
C ARG A 132 -17.98 0.71 3.31
N ARG A 133 -18.84 -0.18 2.78
CA ARG A 133 -20.13 -0.50 3.40
C ARG A 133 -19.95 -1.05 4.81
N GLN A 134 -19.04 -2.00 4.99
CA GLN A 134 -18.79 -2.63 6.29
C GLN A 134 -18.17 -1.66 7.31
N SER A 135 -17.20 -0.86 6.88
CA SER A 135 -16.38 0.00 7.75
C SER A 135 -17.05 1.34 8.09
N TYR A 136 -17.97 1.83 7.26
CA TYR A 136 -18.59 3.15 7.43
C TYR A 136 -20.11 3.11 7.40
N GLU A 137 -20.72 2.57 6.34
CA GLU A 137 -22.17 2.70 6.12
C GLU A 137 -22.98 1.81 7.10
N ASN A 138 -22.46 0.65 7.45
CA ASN A 138 -23.10 -0.33 8.34
C ASN A 138 -22.62 -0.24 9.80
N ARG A 139 -21.96 0.86 10.19
CA ARG A 139 -21.46 1.08 11.55
C ARG A 139 -22.14 2.30 12.19
N PRO A 140 -22.58 2.21 13.47
CA PRO A 140 -23.02 3.38 14.21
C PRO A 140 -21.95 4.48 14.16
N TYR A 141 -22.36 5.69 13.79
CA TYR A 141 -21.49 6.85 13.59
C TYR A 141 -20.38 6.69 12.53
N GLY A 142 -20.38 5.62 11.72
CA GLY A 142 -19.33 5.39 10.72
C GLY A 142 -19.25 6.49 9.66
N LEU A 143 -20.37 7.09 9.28
CA LEU A 143 -20.40 8.23 8.36
C LEU A 143 -19.95 9.56 8.98
N ALA A 144 -19.87 9.64 10.31
CA ALA A 144 -19.58 10.91 10.99
C ALA A 144 -18.16 11.41 10.68
N SER A 145 -17.17 10.51 10.62
CA SER A 145 -15.80 10.87 10.26
C SER A 145 -15.69 11.41 8.83
N LEU A 146 -16.40 10.78 7.88
CA LEU A 146 -16.44 11.22 6.48
C LEU A 146 -17.00 12.64 6.36
N LYS A 147 -18.11 12.91 7.07
CA LYS A 147 -18.72 14.25 7.08
C LYS A 147 -17.90 15.28 7.83
N LEU A 148 -17.28 14.90 8.94
CA LEU A 148 -16.40 15.80 9.67
C LEU A 148 -15.19 16.21 8.82
N GLN A 149 -14.61 15.28 8.07
CA GLN A 149 -13.50 15.57 7.16
C GLN A 149 -13.90 16.57 6.07
N GLU A 150 -15.03 16.35 5.39
CA GLU A 150 -15.57 17.28 4.37
C GLU A 150 -15.80 18.69 4.95
N LEU A 151 -16.27 18.79 6.21
CA LEU A 151 -16.56 20.06 6.88
C LEU A 151 -15.31 20.78 7.40
N LEU A 152 -14.32 20.04 7.91
CA LEU A 152 -13.05 20.60 8.39
C LEU A 152 -12.16 21.05 7.24
N PHE A 153 -12.24 20.36 6.10
CA PHE A 153 -11.50 20.68 4.88
C PHE A 153 -12.47 20.94 3.72
N PRO A 154 -13.14 22.09 3.66
CA PRO A 154 -14.03 22.41 2.55
C PRO A 154 -13.31 22.39 1.20
N ALA A 155 -14.06 22.07 0.14
CA ALA A 155 -13.54 22.16 -1.23
C ALA A 155 -12.99 23.59 -1.52
N PRO A 156 -11.87 23.71 -2.25
CA PRO A 156 -11.17 22.66 -3.01
C PRO A 156 -10.00 21.99 -2.27
N HIS A 157 -9.97 22.00 -0.93
CA HIS A 157 -8.85 21.42 -0.20
C HIS A 157 -8.72 19.90 -0.48
N PRO A 158 -7.51 19.35 -0.76
CA PRO A 158 -7.36 17.96 -1.20
C PRO A 158 -7.64 16.92 -0.10
N TYR A 159 -7.75 17.34 1.16
CA TYR A 159 -8.25 16.49 2.25
C TYR A 159 -9.79 16.50 2.36
N ASN A 160 -10.51 17.09 1.41
CA ASN A 160 -11.97 17.18 1.47
C ASN A 160 -12.66 15.80 1.37
N TRP A 161 -12.03 14.82 0.72
CA TRP A 161 -12.58 13.48 0.55
C TRP A 161 -11.83 12.42 1.35
N PRO A 162 -12.51 11.34 1.78
CA PRO A 162 -11.88 10.24 2.48
C PRO A 162 -10.99 9.41 1.58
N VAL A 163 -10.22 8.52 2.19
CA VAL A 163 -9.34 7.56 1.49
C VAL A 163 -10.12 6.51 0.68
N ILE A 164 -11.38 6.24 1.04
CA ILE A 164 -12.22 5.14 0.55
C ILE A 164 -13.57 5.58 -0.02
#